data_AF-A0A3C2DXW8-F1
#
_entry.id   AF-A0A3C2DXW8-F1
#
_cell.length_a   1.000
_cell.length_b   1.000
_cell.length_c   1.000
_cell.angle_alpha   90.00
_cell.angle_beta   90.00
_cell.angle_gamma   90.00
#
_symmetry.space_group_name_H-M   'P 1'
#
loop_
_entity.id
_entity.type
_entity.pdbx_description
1 polymer ?
#
loop_
_entity_poly.entity_id
_entity_poly.type
_entity_poly.pdbx_seq_one_letter_code
_entity_poly.pdbx_strand_id
1 'polypeptide(L)'
;GSEMAQLLSRSFFTFTSNSVVYRRHALMETGGHPEALDWQADWFVNHVLAFRHGACYLPGVYCPTRVRGESFSARGLADAQEQKTRVLRALDMLRQDEYADVAHAFREAGVLPEMSLRALTWAAASPAHRGYLSAKLLRRACAFSLWSLFRPLLPHPARRFARWLFGGLTCRWRSELRGGSGSRAES
;
A
#
# COMPACT_ATOMS: atom_id res chain seq x y z
N GLY A 1 -19.47 3.39 4.21
CA GLY A 1 -18.24 2.93 3.51
C GLY A 1 -18.21 1.42 3.54
N SER A 2 -18.12 0.75 2.39
CA SER A 2 -18.17 -0.71 2.38
C SER A 2 -17.36 -1.33 1.23
N GLU A 3 -17.51 -0.87 -0.01
CA GLU A 3 -16.93 -1.61 -1.15
C GLU A 3 -15.40 -1.55 -1.21
N MET A 4 -14.78 -0.36 -1.10
CA MET A 4 -13.32 -0.24 -1.14
C MET A 4 -12.65 -0.91 0.07
N ALA A 5 -13.22 -0.77 1.26
CA ALA A 5 -12.74 -1.42 2.47
C ALA A 5 -12.82 -2.96 2.36
N GLN A 6 -13.89 -3.49 1.78
CA GLN A 6 -14.04 -4.91 1.49
C GLN A 6 -13.06 -5.39 0.42
N LEU A 7 -12.88 -4.62 -0.66
CA LEU A 7 -11.93 -4.94 -1.72
C LEU A 7 -10.50 -5.00 -1.17
N LEU A 8 -10.05 -3.97 -0.46
CA LEU A 8 -8.72 -3.91 0.15
C LEU A 8 -8.55 -4.94 1.28
N SER A 9 -9.62 -5.27 2.00
CA SER A 9 -9.65 -6.38 2.97
C SER A 9 -9.35 -7.73 2.32
N ARG A 10 -9.87 -7.96 1.10
CA ARG A 10 -9.70 -9.23 0.35
C ARG A 10 -8.42 -9.28 -0.45
N SER A 11 -7.95 -8.15 -0.97
CA SER A 11 -6.78 -8.05 -1.85
C SER A 11 -5.99 -6.80 -1.51
N PHE A 12 -4.75 -6.99 -1.07
CA PHE A 12 -3.88 -5.85 -0.74
C PHE A 12 -3.33 -5.30 -2.05
N PHE A 13 -3.38 -3.99 -2.23
CA PHE A 13 -2.62 -3.29 -3.26
C PHE A 13 -2.41 -1.86 -2.82
N THR A 14 -1.39 -1.23 -3.40
CA THR A 14 -1.10 0.18 -3.19
C THR A 14 -1.36 0.94 -4.47
N PHE A 15 -1.81 2.19 -4.32
CA PHE A 15 -1.94 3.12 -5.42
C PHE A 15 -0.61 3.84 -5.60
N THR A 16 0.03 3.68 -6.74
CA THR A 16 1.23 4.44 -7.09
C THR A 16 0.81 5.81 -7.60
N SER A 17 1.17 6.89 -6.92
CA SER A 17 0.65 8.23 -7.22
C SER A 17 0.89 8.70 -8.65
N ASN A 18 2.00 8.26 -9.27
CA ASN A 18 2.29 8.58 -10.67
C ASN A 18 1.28 7.98 -11.66
N SER A 19 0.44 7.03 -11.24
CA SER A 19 -0.60 6.41 -12.05
C SER A 19 -2.02 6.74 -11.55
N VAL A 20 -2.18 7.74 -10.69
CA VAL A 20 -3.49 8.15 -10.14
C VAL A 20 -3.86 9.53 -10.68
N VAL A 21 -5.10 9.66 -11.16
CA VAL A 21 -5.70 10.94 -11.54
C VAL A 21 -6.77 11.29 -10.53
N TYR A 22 -6.66 12.47 -9.93
CA TYR A 22 -7.56 12.93 -8.89
C TYR A 22 -8.66 13.83 -9.45
N ARG A 23 -9.86 13.73 -8.87
CA ARG A 23 -10.81 14.85 -8.92
C ARG A 23 -10.27 15.96 -8.04
N ARG A 24 -9.98 17.13 -8.61
CA ARG A 24 -9.33 18.23 -7.89
C ARG A 24 -10.06 18.62 -6.60
N HIS A 25 -11.38 18.76 -6.63
CA HIS A 25 -12.16 19.16 -5.45
C HIS A 25 -11.97 18.15 -4.29
N ALA A 26 -12.09 16.85 -4.57
CA ALA A 26 -11.94 15.81 -3.56
C ALA A 26 -10.54 15.79 -2.94
N LEU A 27 -9.48 16.02 -3.74
CA LEU A 27 -8.12 16.14 -3.21
C LEU A 27 -7.94 17.39 -2.33
N MET A 28 -8.54 18.52 -2.72
CA MET A 28 -8.42 19.75 -1.93
C MET A 28 -9.22 19.67 -0.62
N GLU A 29 -10.32 18.91 -0.59
CA GLU A 29 -11.10 18.65 0.63
C GLU A 29 -10.32 17.86 1.70
N THR A 30 -9.26 17.12 1.31
CA THR A 30 -8.34 16.46 2.27
C THR A 30 -7.17 17.34 2.69
N GLY A 31 -7.17 18.64 2.33
CA GLY A 31 -6.01 19.50 2.53
C GLY A 31 -4.82 19.20 1.60
N GLY A 32 -5.01 18.37 0.57
CA GLY A 32 -3.95 17.94 -0.33
C GLY A 32 -3.04 16.85 0.24
N HIS A 33 -1.75 16.92 -0.07
CA HIS A 33 -0.76 15.94 0.39
C HIS A 33 -0.09 16.43 1.69
N PRO A 34 -0.24 15.71 2.81
CA PRO A 34 0.31 16.15 4.08
C PRO A 34 1.83 16.08 4.08
N GLU A 35 2.49 17.24 4.17
CA GLU A 35 3.95 17.37 4.20
C GLU A 35 4.59 16.53 5.31
N ALA A 36 3.90 16.38 6.46
CA ALA A 36 4.37 15.61 7.59
C ALA A 36 4.63 14.10 7.30
N LEU A 37 4.11 13.58 6.18
CA LEU A 37 4.28 12.19 5.77
C LEU A 37 5.34 11.98 4.66
N ASP A 38 5.95 13.05 4.12
CA ASP A 38 6.97 12.97 3.08
C ASP A 38 6.58 11.99 1.94
N TRP A 39 7.40 10.98 1.68
CA TRP A 39 7.20 9.96 0.64
C TRP A 39 6.04 9.00 0.91
N GLN A 40 5.36 9.09 2.07
CA GLN A 40 4.16 8.32 2.37
C GLN A 40 2.88 9.14 2.23
N ALA A 41 2.99 10.45 1.95
CA ALA A 41 1.85 11.34 1.84
C ALA A 41 0.87 10.90 0.75
N ASP A 42 1.41 10.47 -0.39
CA ASP A 42 0.63 9.98 -1.52
C ASP A 42 -0.08 8.67 -1.22
N TRP A 43 0.61 7.71 -0.58
CA TRP A 43 -0.01 6.48 -0.11
C TRP A 43 -1.19 6.78 0.80
N PHE A 44 -1.02 7.69 1.77
CA PHE A 44 -2.06 8.02 2.74
C PHE A 44 -3.27 8.65 2.05
N VAL A 45 -3.07 9.72 1.28
CA VAL A 45 -4.14 10.45 0.59
C VAL A 45 -4.86 9.56 -0.41
N ASN A 46 -4.15 8.71 -1.16
CA ASN A 46 -4.78 7.76 -2.07
C ASN A 46 -5.76 6.83 -1.37
N HIS A 47 -5.41 6.32 -0.18
CA HIS A 47 -6.30 5.47 0.59
C HIS A 47 -7.46 6.25 1.19
N VAL A 48 -7.22 7.46 1.73
CA VAL A 48 -8.29 8.34 2.23
C VAL A 48 -9.33 8.60 1.14
N LEU A 49 -8.89 9.04 -0.05
CA LEU A 49 -9.77 9.30 -1.19
C LEU A 49 -10.50 8.05 -1.65
N ALA A 50 -9.81 6.91 -1.72
CA ALA A 50 -10.42 5.64 -2.11
C ALA A 50 -11.48 5.17 -1.10
N PHE A 51 -11.28 5.40 0.20
CA PHE A 51 -12.28 5.05 1.21
C PHE A 51 -13.48 6.01 1.24
N ARG A 52 -13.26 7.30 0.98
CA ARG A 52 -14.34 8.32 0.92
C ARG A 52 -15.18 8.23 -0.34
N HIS A 53 -14.54 8.07 -1.49
CA HIS A 53 -15.19 8.25 -2.80
C HIS A 53 -15.12 7.00 -3.69
N GLY A 54 -14.42 5.94 -3.26
CA GLY A 54 -14.11 4.80 -4.13
C GLY A 54 -12.95 5.10 -5.09
N ALA A 55 -12.66 4.15 -5.97
CA ALA A 55 -11.68 4.30 -7.03
C ALA A 55 -12.12 3.56 -8.29
N CYS A 56 -11.75 4.08 -9.46
CA CYS A 56 -11.96 3.43 -10.75
C CYS A 56 -10.60 2.93 -11.28
N TYR A 57 -10.55 1.69 -11.75
CA TYR A 57 -9.36 1.11 -12.35
C TYR A 57 -9.48 1.14 -13.88
N LEU A 58 -8.51 1.80 -14.53
CA LEU A 58 -8.38 1.80 -15.98
C LEU A 58 -7.31 0.76 -16.38
N PRO A 59 -7.68 -0.35 -17.06
CA PRO A 59 -6.70 -1.35 -17.46
C PRO A 59 -5.80 -0.81 -18.58
N GLY A 60 -4.49 -0.73 -18.31
CA GLY A 60 -3.48 -0.34 -19.30
C GLY A 60 -2.16 0.05 -18.64
N VAL A 61 -1.11 0.20 -19.46
CA VAL A 61 0.19 0.72 -19.00
C VAL A 61 0.28 2.18 -19.39
N TYR A 62 0.05 3.06 -18.42
CA TYR A 62 0.04 4.51 -18.66
C TYR A 62 1.29 5.19 -18.11
N CYS A 63 1.89 4.65 -17.04
CA CYS A 63 2.91 5.34 -16.27
C CYS A 63 4.07 4.39 -15.93
N PRO A 64 5.16 4.37 -16.70
CA PRO A 64 6.34 3.59 -16.35
C PRO A 64 7.04 4.24 -15.13
N THR A 65 7.30 3.44 -14.10
CA THR A 65 8.02 3.88 -12.90
C THR A 65 9.47 3.42 -12.96
N ARG A 66 10.42 4.35 -12.82
CA ARG A 66 11.84 4.02 -12.68
C ARG A 66 12.22 3.96 -11.21
N VAL A 67 12.72 2.80 -10.77
CA VAL A 67 13.25 2.62 -9.41
C VAL A 67 14.71 3.06 -9.37
N ARG A 68 15.04 4.00 -8.47
CA ARG A 68 16.42 4.46 -8.23
C ARG A 68 16.76 4.33 -6.74
N GLY A 69 17.87 3.68 -6.43
CA GLY A 69 18.29 3.43 -5.04
C GLY A 69 18.61 4.70 -4.23
N GLU A 70 18.93 5.79 -4.91
CA GLU A 70 19.28 7.08 -4.30
C GLU A 70 18.11 8.07 -4.24
N SER A 71 16.92 7.65 -4.70
CA SER A 71 15.74 8.50 -4.65
C SER A 71 15.38 8.88 -3.20
N PHE A 72 14.68 9.99 -3.04
CA PHE A 72 14.21 10.47 -1.73
C PHE A 72 13.45 9.37 -0.96
N SER A 73 12.51 8.68 -1.62
CA SER A 73 11.77 7.58 -1.03
C SER A 73 12.65 6.35 -0.74
N ALA A 74 13.62 6.02 -1.61
CA ALA A 74 14.51 4.89 -1.38
C ALA A 74 15.43 5.10 -0.16
N ARG A 75 15.94 6.33 0.04
CA ARG A 75 16.72 6.69 1.23
C ARG A 75 15.88 6.60 2.49
N GLY A 76 14.68 7.17 2.48
CA GLY A 76 13.75 7.09 3.62
C GLY A 76 13.37 5.65 3.95
N LEU A 77 13.14 4.79 2.95
CA LEU A 77 12.82 3.36 3.13
C LEU A 77 13.97 2.54 3.72
N ALA A 78 15.21 2.98 3.54
CA ALA A 78 16.38 2.34 4.15
C ALA A 78 16.57 2.72 5.62
N ASP A 79 16.08 3.90 6.04
CA ASP A 79 16.17 4.36 7.43
C ASP A 79 14.99 3.87 8.27
N ALA A 80 15.28 2.98 9.21
CA ALA A 80 14.29 2.40 10.11
C ALA A 80 13.64 3.40 11.07
N GLN A 81 14.37 4.42 11.53
CA GLN A 81 13.82 5.43 12.45
C GLN A 81 12.91 6.39 11.70
N GLU A 82 13.31 6.78 10.48
CA GLU A 82 12.43 7.59 9.64
C GLU A 82 11.16 6.82 9.27
N GLN A 83 11.27 5.54 8.86
CA GLN A 83 10.08 4.70 8.61
C GLN A 83 9.16 4.62 9.83
N LYS A 84 9.72 4.36 11.02
CA LYS A 84 8.95 4.34 12.27
C LYS A 84 8.22 5.65 12.49
N THR A 85 8.92 6.76 12.33
CA THR A 85 8.35 8.11 12.52
C THR A 85 7.19 8.34 11.56
N ARG A 86 7.35 8.01 10.28
CA ARG A 86 6.31 8.22 9.26
C ARG A 86 5.11 7.29 9.44
N VAL A 87 5.32 6.02 9.80
CA VAL A 87 4.24 5.08 10.12
C VAL A 87 3.42 5.57 11.31
N LEU A 88 4.07 5.94 12.43
CA LEU A 88 3.35 6.44 13.60
C LEU A 88 2.63 7.75 13.30
N ARG A 89 3.25 8.66 12.54
CA ARG A 89 2.61 9.91 12.13
C ARG A 89 1.36 9.68 11.27
N ALA A 90 1.38 8.71 10.36
CA ALA A 90 0.20 8.35 9.57
C ALA A 90 -0.93 7.81 10.47
N LEU A 91 -0.59 7.03 11.51
CA LEU A 91 -1.58 6.56 12.48
C LEU A 91 -2.10 7.68 13.40
N ASP A 92 -1.25 8.64 13.79
CA ASP A 92 -1.65 9.85 14.50
C ASP A 92 -2.66 10.67 13.67
N MET A 93 -2.44 10.80 12.36
CA MET A 93 -3.39 11.47 11.47
C MET A 93 -4.75 10.76 11.44
N LEU A 94 -4.79 9.43 11.38
CA LEU A 94 -6.07 8.69 11.45
C LEU A 94 -6.84 8.90 12.77
N ARG A 95 -6.21 9.46 13.80
CA ARG A 95 -6.85 9.81 15.07
C ARG A 95 -7.37 11.25 15.11
N GLN A 96 -7.04 12.08 14.13
CA GLN A 96 -7.55 13.44 14.02
C GLN A 96 -8.99 13.42 13.51
N ASP A 97 -9.80 14.38 13.96
CA ASP A 97 -11.21 14.49 13.58
C ASP A 97 -11.41 14.55 12.06
N GLU A 98 -10.45 15.17 11.35
CA GLU A 98 -10.43 15.26 9.89
C GLU A 98 -10.48 13.89 9.20
N TYR A 99 -9.95 12.82 9.80
CA TYR A 99 -9.85 11.48 9.21
C TYR A 99 -10.65 10.41 9.98
N ALA A 100 -11.46 10.82 10.96
CA ALA A 100 -12.23 9.91 11.80
C ALA A 100 -13.22 9.05 10.98
N ASP A 101 -13.74 9.60 9.88
CA ASP A 101 -14.66 8.93 8.95
C ASP A 101 -14.03 7.72 8.23
N VAL A 102 -12.72 7.76 7.95
CA VAL A 102 -12.00 6.69 7.25
C VAL A 102 -11.19 5.79 8.17
N ALA A 103 -10.91 6.20 9.42
CA ALA A 103 -10.09 5.44 10.36
C ALA A 103 -10.56 3.99 10.56
N HIS A 104 -11.88 3.77 10.64
CA HIS A 104 -12.45 2.42 10.72
C HIS A 104 -12.17 1.61 9.45
N ALA A 105 -12.33 2.20 8.27
CA ALA A 105 -12.09 1.53 6.99
C ALA A 105 -10.63 1.11 6.82
N PHE A 106 -9.68 1.94 7.26
CA PHE A 106 -8.25 1.62 7.31
C PHE A 106 -7.97 0.38 8.20
N ARG A 107 -8.50 0.40 9.43
CA ARG A 107 -8.36 -0.71 10.38
C ARG A 107 -9.01 -1.99 9.87
N GLU A 108 -10.21 -1.89 9.32
CA GLU A 108 -10.95 -3.01 8.74
C GLU A 108 -10.22 -3.60 7.55
N ALA A 109 -9.72 -2.77 6.63
CA ALA A 109 -8.91 -3.19 5.50
C ALA A 109 -7.58 -3.82 5.93
N GLY A 110 -7.08 -3.48 7.13
CA GLY A 110 -5.81 -3.98 7.64
C GLY A 110 -4.65 -3.56 6.74
N VAL A 111 -4.63 -2.27 6.38
CA VAL A 111 -3.58 -1.64 5.58
C VAL A 111 -2.65 -0.83 6.48
N LEU A 112 -1.41 -0.64 6.09
CA LEU A 112 -0.41 0.15 6.81
C LEU A 112 0.60 0.69 5.79
N PRO A 113 1.20 1.88 5.99
CA PRO A 113 2.16 2.42 5.02
C PRO A 113 3.30 1.44 4.73
N GLU A 114 3.78 0.76 5.78
CA GLU A 114 4.77 -0.30 5.69
C GLU A 114 4.14 -1.63 6.13
N MET A 115 4.00 -2.57 5.20
CA MET A 115 3.46 -3.91 5.50
C MET A 115 4.55 -4.85 6.04
N SER A 116 5.08 -4.53 7.22
CA SER A 116 6.16 -5.30 7.88
C SER A 116 5.82 -5.65 9.33
N LEU A 117 6.45 -6.70 9.87
CA LEU A 117 6.32 -7.02 11.30
C LEU A 117 6.90 -5.92 12.19
N ARG A 118 7.91 -5.17 11.72
CA ARG A 118 8.52 -4.06 12.46
C ARG A 118 7.52 -2.92 12.65
N ALA A 119 6.76 -2.59 11.61
CA ALA A 119 5.71 -1.59 11.70
C ALA A 119 4.63 -1.97 12.74
N LEU A 120 4.31 -3.27 12.86
CA LEU A 120 3.41 -3.75 13.91
C LEU A 120 4.00 -3.62 15.31
N THR A 121 5.28 -3.93 15.50
CA THR A 121 5.90 -3.78 16.82
C THR A 121 5.98 -2.32 17.25
N TRP A 122 6.22 -1.39 16.33
CA TRP A 122 6.16 0.06 16.61
C TRP A 122 4.77 0.50 17.08
N ALA A 123 3.73 0.10 16.35
CA ALA A 123 2.35 0.41 16.72
C ALA A 123 1.92 -0.27 18.03
N ALA A 124 2.38 -1.51 18.30
CA ALA A 124 2.12 -2.21 19.54
C ALA A 124 2.84 -1.59 20.75
N ALA A 125 4.05 -1.09 20.55
CA ALA A 125 4.84 -0.44 21.60
C ALA A 125 4.21 0.88 22.06
N SER A 126 3.48 1.59 21.18
CA SER A 126 2.84 2.86 21.50
C SER A 126 1.38 2.65 21.97
N PRO A 127 1.02 3.01 23.22
CA PRO A 127 -0.34 2.83 23.74
C PRO A 127 -1.42 3.50 22.89
N ALA A 128 -1.12 4.67 22.30
CA ALA A 128 -2.02 5.41 21.43
C ALA A 128 -2.37 4.64 20.13
N HIS A 129 -1.49 3.77 19.64
CA HIS A 129 -1.63 3.14 18.33
C HIS A 129 -2.17 1.72 18.39
N ARG A 130 -2.21 1.10 19.57
CA ARG A 130 -2.69 -0.28 19.77
C ARG A 130 -4.12 -0.50 19.26
N GLY A 131 -4.98 0.52 19.33
CA GLY A 131 -6.35 0.44 18.83
C GLY A 131 -6.47 0.17 17.33
N TYR A 132 -5.43 0.51 16.55
CA TYR A 132 -5.38 0.25 15.12
C TYR A 132 -5.05 -1.20 14.79
N LEU A 133 -4.39 -1.93 15.70
CA LEU A 133 -4.00 -3.30 15.46
C LEU A 133 -5.23 -4.20 15.32
N SER A 134 -5.21 -5.05 14.29
CA SER A 134 -6.25 -6.03 14.02
C SER A 134 -5.62 -7.38 13.70
N ALA A 135 -6.34 -8.47 13.98
CA ALA A 135 -5.88 -9.81 13.62
C ALA A 135 -5.64 -9.95 12.10
N LYS A 136 -6.43 -9.21 11.29
CA LYS A 136 -6.25 -9.16 9.84
C LYS A 136 -4.92 -8.52 9.46
N LEU A 137 -4.60 -7.36 10.02
CA LEU A 137 -3.33 -6.66 9.78
C LEU A 137 -2.14 -7.54 10.22
N LEU A 138 -2.23 -8.18 11.39
CA LEU A 138 -1.20 -9.09 11.88
C LEU A 138 -0.95 -10.25 10.92
N ARG A 139 -2.02 -10.96 10.52
CA ARG A 139 -1.93 -12.08 9.57
C ARG A 139 -1.30 -11.66 8.24
N ARG A 140 -1.60 -10.45 7.75
CA ARG A 140 -1.02 -9.92 6.51
C ARG A 140 0.46 -9.60 6.65
N ALA A 141 0.85 -8.89 7.69
CA ALA A 141 2.25 -8.56 7.91
C ALA A 141 3.10 -9.83 8.11
N CYS A 142 2.58 -10.83 8.83
CA CYS A 142 3.19 -12.15 8.93
C CYS A 142 3.33 -12.82 7.56
N ALA A 143 2.24 -12.90 6.78
CA ALA A 143 2.26 -13.52 5.45
C ALA A 143 3.22 -12.80 4.49
N PHE A 144 3.26 -11.47 4.52
CA PHE A 144 4.15 -10.65 3.70
C PHE A 144 5.62 -10.83 4.12
N SER A 145 5.89 -10.86 5.42
CA SER A 145 7.25 -11.08 5.95
C SER A 145 7.75 -12.48 5.65
N LEU A 146 6.93 -13.52 5.88
CA LEU A 146 7.25 -14.90 5.48
C LEU A 146 7.49 -14.98 3.97
N TRP A 147 6.62 -14.39 3.16
CA TRP A 147 6.82 -14.35 1.70
C TRP A 147 8.13 -13.68 1.32
N SER A 148 8.50 -12.56 1.95
CA SER A 148 9.75 -11.86 1.67
C SER A 148 11.00 -12.70 1.98
N LEU A 149 10.95 -13.54 3.03
CA LEU A 149 12.02 -14.45 3.42
C LEU A 149 12.13 -15.66 2.48
N PHE A 150 10.99 -16.27 2.09
CA PHE A 150 11.00 -17.47 1.24
C PHE A 150 11.16 -17.18 -0.25
N ARG A 151 10.68 -16.03 -0.73
CA ARG A 151 10.76 -15.64 -2.15
C ARG A 151 12.16 -15.78 -2.76
N PRO A 152 13.26 -15.29 -2.15
CA PRO A 152 14.59 -15.41 -2.73
C PRO A 152 15.04 -16.87 -2.90
N LEU A 153 14.62 -17.76 -2.00
CA LEU A 153 15.03 -19.18 -1.97
C LEU A 153 14.27 -20.06 -2.97
N LEU A 154 13.07 -19.65 -3.39
CA LEU A 154 12.24 -20.44 -4.30
C LEU A 154 12.68 -20.31 -5.76
N PRO A 155 12.79 -21.42 -6.53
CA PRO A 155 12.97 -21.34 -7.98
C PRO A 155 11.74 -20.71 -8.66
N HIS A 156 11.93 -20.09 -9.82
CA HIS A 156 10.89 -19.33 -10.54
C HIS A 156 9.52 -20.03 -10.71
N PRO A 157 9.43 -21.33 -11.09
CA PRO A 157 8.14 -22.02 -11.18
C PRO A 157 7.46 -22.19 -9.81
N ALA A 158 8.22 -22.48 -8.76
CA ALA A 158 7.71 -22.60 -7.40
C ALA A 158 7.22 -21.25 -6.84
N ARG A 159 7.86 -20.13 -7.22
CA ARG A 159 7.37 -18.78 -6.89
C ARG A 159 5.97 -18.54 -7.47
N ARG A 160 5.70 -18.99 -8.71
CA ARG A 160 4.39 -18.82 -9.36
C ARG A 160 3.30 -19.62 -8.63
N PHE A 161 3.61 -20.86 -8.25
CA PHE A 161 2.71 -21.72 -7.49
C PHE A 161 2.45 -21.19 -6.08
N ALA A 162 3.50 -20.80 -5.35
CA ALA A 162 3.36 -20.23 -4.02
C ALA A 162 2.57 -18.91 -4.03
N ARG A 163 2.75 -18.05 -5.05
CA ARG A 163 1.91 -16.84 -5.21
C ARG A 163 0.43 -17.14 -5.41
N TRP A 164 0.09 -18.25 -6.06
CA TRP A 164 -1.30 -18.69 -6.20
C TRP A 164 -1.86 -19.10 -4.83
N LEU A 165 -1.10 -19.86 -4.03
CA LEU A 165 -1.46 -20.22 -2.65
C LEU A 165 -1.61 -19.01 -1.72
N PHE A 166 -0.77 -17.98 -1.87
CA PHE A 166 -0.84 -16.74 -1.09
C PHE A 166 -1.69 -15.63 -1.74
N GLY A 167 -2.48 -15.95 -2.78
CA GLY A 167 -3.15 -15.00 -3.67
C GLY A 167 -4.21 -14.09 -3.04
N GLY A 168 -4.61 -14.34 -1.79
CA GLY A 168 -5.48 -13.46 -0.99
C GLY A 168 -4.77 -12.73 0.17
N LEU A 169 -3.49 -13.03 0.43
CA LEU A 169 -2.73 -12.49 1.57
C LEU A 169 -1.63 -11.51 1.15
N THR A 170 -1.17 -11.59 -0.11
CA THR A 170 -0.08 -10.79 -0.66
C THR A 170 -0.57 -9.96 -1.85
N CYS A 171 0.13 -8.87 -2.18
CA CYS A 171 -0.19 -8.04 -3.34
C CYS A 171 -0.32 -8.90 -4.60
N ARG A 172 -1.53 -8.94 -5.16
CA ARG A 172 -1.83 -9.69 -6.38
C ARG A 172 -1.39 -8.88 -7.60
N TRP A 173 -0.07 -8.68 -7.76
CA TRP A 173 0.48 -8.06 -8.97
C TRP A 173 0.41 -9.08 -10.12
N ARG A 174 -0.67 -9.03 -10.91
CA ARG A 174 -0.87 -9.90 -12.07
C ARG A 174 0.14 -9.49 -13.14
N SER A 175 1.25 -10.24 -13.25
CA SER A 175 2.29 -10.02 -14.27
C SER A 175 1.89 -10.51 -15.67
N GLU A 176 0.60 -10.56 -15.99
CA GLU A 176 0.10 -10.93 -17.31
C GLU A 176 0.12 -9.70 -18.23
N LEU A 177 1.33 -9.26 -18.57
CA LEU A 177 1.61 -8.41 -19.74
C LEU A 177 2.73 -9.05 -20.59
N ARG A 178 2.72 -10.38 -20.68
CA ARG A 178 3.35 -11.11 -21.79
C ARG A 178 2.24 -11.83 -22.54
N GLY A 179 1.76 -11.18 -23.59
CA GLY A 179 0.68 -11.67 -24.45
C GLY A 179 0.33 -10.65 -25.54
N GLY A 180 1.35 -10.10 -26.20
CA GLY A 180 1.21 -9.26 -27.39
C GLY A 180 2.28 -9.67 -28.38
N SER A 181 2.08 -10.83 -29.02
CA SER A 181 2.83 -11.26 -30.19
C SER A 181 2.42 -10.43 -31.42
N GLY A 182 3.40 -9.87 -32.12
CA GLY A 182 3.29 -9.56 -33.55
C GLY A 182 3.26 -8.07 -33.92
N SER A 183 4.41 -7.52 -34.32
CA SER A 183 4.72 -7.32 -35.74
C SER A 183 6.14 -6.78 -35.91
N ARG A 184 6.85 -7.40 -36.85
CA ARG A 184 8.06 -6.88 -37.49
C ARG A 184 7.75 -5.55 -38.21
N ALA A 185 8.73 -4.67 -38.21
CA ALA A 185 9.11 -3.72 -39.27
C ALA A 185 10.47 -3.17 -38.78
N GLU A 186 11.64 -3.39 -39.38
CA GLU A 186 12.02 -3.49 -40.80
C GLU A 186 11.31 -2.45 -41.66
N SER A 187 11.84 -1.23 -41.56
CA SER A 187 12.20 -0.36 -42.70
C SER A 187 13.06 0.79 -42.17
#